data_AF-Q3AZE5-F1
#
_entry.id   AF-Q3AZE5-F1
#
_cell.length_a   1.000
_cell.length_b   1.000
_cell.length_c   1.000
_cell.angle_alpha   90.00
_cell.angle_beta   90.00
_cell.angle_gamma   90.00
#
_symmetry.space_group_name_H-M   'P 1'
#
loop_
_entity.id
_entity.type
_entity.pdbx_description
1 polymer ?
#
loop_
_entity_poly.entity_id
_entity_poly.type
_entity_poly.pdbx_seq_one_letter_code
_entity_poly.pdbx_strand_id
1 'polypeptide(L)'
;MDHSNRLSKKRSLYAVAVVLIGWTLLGFGSSVAVAQTERTTALVTIAQANAKCLIQTGTMGAEQALSLANRFLDAKQVSPDERRTVNNSPGFEDLMKDYINSKGGCETIVKDFQ
;
A
#
# COMPACT_ATOMS: atom_id res chain seq x y z
N MET A 1 16.13 -29.28 -68.69
CA MET A 1 16.84 -28.37 -69.61
C MET A 1 16.20 -27.00 -69.47
N ASP A 2 17.04 -25.95 -69.36
CA ASP A 2 16.75 -24.51 -69.32
C ASP A 2 16.01 -23.93 -68.09
N HIS A 3 16.24 -22.70 -67.62
CA HIS A 3 17.39 -21.79 -67.53
C HIS A 3 16.92 -20.61 -66.65
N SER A 4 17.84 -19.99 -65.89
CA SER A 4 17.84 -18.58 -65.43
C SER A 4 16.74 -18.07 -64.47
N ASN A 5 17.05 -17.70 -63.22
CA ASN A 5 17.74 -16.49 -62.71
C ASN A 5 16.92 -15.17 -62.67
N ARG A 6 16.74 -14.70 -61.42
CA ARG A 6 16.87 -13.33 -60.87
C ARG A 6 16.03 -12.13 -61.38
N LEU A 7 15.39 -11.52 -60.37
CA LEU A 7 15.28 -10.08 -60.06
C LEU A 7 14.49 -9.19 -61.03
N SER A 8 13.48 -8.48 -60.49
CA SER A 8 13.60 -7.05 -60.16
C SER A 8 12.22 -6.41 -59.87
N LYS A 9 12.03 -6.03 -58.60
CA LYS A 9 11.65 -4.68 -58.17
C LYS A 9 10.41 -4.04 -58.84
N LYS A 10 9.34 -3.82 -58.06
CA LYS A 10 8.89 -2.47 -57.67
C LYS A 10 7.74 -2.51 -56.65
N ARG A 11 7.85 -1.58 -55.71
CA ARG A 11 6.98 -1.28 -54.57
C ARG A 11 5.53 -1.07 -55.00
N SER A 12 4.60 -1.63 -54.24
CA SER A 12 3.28 -1.04 -54.05
C SER A 12 3.06 -0.86 -52.55
N LEU A 13 3.30 0.37 -52.10
CA LEU A 13 2.99 0.87 -50.76
C LEU A 13 1.53 1.28 -50.77
N TYR A 14 0.58 0.43 -50.37
CA TYR A 14 -0.73 0.89 -49.89
C TYR A 14 -1.29 -0.08 -48.85
N ALA A 15 -1.21 0.38 -47.59
CA ALA A 15 -2.22 0.29 -46.55
C ALA A 15 -3.08 -0.98 -46.45
N VAL A 16 -2.82 -1.80 -45.43
CA VAL A 16 -3.84 -2.08 -44.39
C VAL A 16 -3.09 -2.26 -43.06
N ALA A 17 -3.19 -1.26 -42.20
CA ALA A 17 -2.89 -1.41 -40.79
C ALA A 17 -3.95 -2.35 -40.19
N VAL A 18 -3.57 -3.57 -39.83
CA VAL A 18 -4.35 -4.40 -38.91
C VAL A 18 -3.67 -4.31 -37.56
N VAL A 19 -4.08 -3.27 -36.83
CA VAL A 19 -3.77 -3.05 -35.42
C VAL A 19 -4.43 -4.18 -34.63
N LEU A 20 -3.70 -5.26 -34.37
CA LEU A 20 -4.05 -6.20 -33.32
C LEU A 20 -3.48 -5.66 -31.99
N ILE A 21 -4.03 -4.54 -31.52
CA ILE A 21 -3.91 -4.15 -30.11
C ILE A 21 -5.00 -4.94 -29.39
N GLY A 22 -4.66 -6.17 -29.01
CA GLY A 22 -5.47 -6.96 -28.10
C GLY A 22 -5.66 -6.19 -26.78
N TRP A 23 -6.89 -6.14 -26.31
CA TRP A 23 -7.29 -5.49 -25.06
C TRP A 23 -6.46 -5.98 -23.86
N THR A 24 -5.55 -5.14 -23.37
CA THR A 24 -4.87 -5.32 -22.07
C THR A 24 -5.10 -4.12 -21.17
N LEU A 25 -6.35 -3.72 -20.93
CA LEU A 25 -6.67 -2.53 -20.12
C LEU A 25 -7.68 -2.72 -18.99
N LEU A 26 -7.85 -3.93 -18.43
CA LEU A 26 -8.78 -4.13 -17.32
C LEU A 26 -8.19 -4.91 -16.13
N GLY A 27 -6.90 -4.72 -15.81
CA GLY A 27 -6.23 -5.46 -14.72
C GLY A 27 -5.47 -4.64 -13.68
N PHE A 28 -5.07 -3.40 -13.96
CA PHE A 28 -4.06 -2.71 -13.13
C PHE A 28 -4.63 -1.82 -12.01
N GLY A 29 -5.93 -1.51 -12.02
CA GLY A 29 -6.55 -0.61 -11.04
C GLY A 29 -6.78 -1.26 -9.67
N SER A 30 -7.19 -2.53 -9.65
CA SER A 30 -7.55 -3.24 -8.41
C SER A 30 -6.35 -3.49 -7.51
N SER A 31 -5.18 -3.82 -8.08
CA SER A 31 -3.97 -4.08 -7.30
C SER A 31 -3.41 -2.84 -6.60
N VAL A 32 -3.50 -1.68 -7.24
CA VAL A 32 -3.06 -0.41 -6.64
C VAL A 32 -3.98 -0.01 -5.49
N ALA A 33 -5.30 -0.15 -5.65
CA ALA A 33 -6.25 0.14 -4.59
C ALA A 33 -6.07 -0.79 -3.38
N VAL A 34 -5.95 -2.11 -3.60
CA VAL A 34 -5.71 -3.09 -2.53
C VAL A 34 -4.39 -2.80 -1.81
N ALA A 35 -3.29 -2.56 -2.53
CA ALA A 35 -2.00 -2.26 -1.91
C ALA A 35 -2.03 -0.95 -1.10
N GLN A 36 -2.79 0.06 -1.55
CA GLN A 36 -2.97 1.29 -0.80
C GLN A 36 -3.80 1.07 0.46
N THR A 37 -4.87 0.27 0.38
CA THR A 37 -5.65 -0.12 1.57
C THR A 37 -4.80 -0.90 2.57
N GLU A 38 -4.01 -1.88 2.13
CA GLU A 38 -3.11 -2.64 3.00
C GLU A 38 -2.06 -1.75 3.66
N ARG A 39 -1.44 -0.85 2.89
CA ARG A 39 -0.48 0.13 3.41
C ARG A 39 -1.12 1.02 4.47
N THR A 40 -2.29 1.56 4.19
CA THR A 40 -3.03 2.42 5.12
C THR A 40 -3.39 1.67 6.40
N THR A 41 -3.87 0.43 6.28
CA THR A 41 -4.14 -0.43 7.44
C THR A 41 -2.89 -0.64 8.28
N ALA A 42 -1.77 -1.04 7.67
CA ALA A 42 -0.51 -1.27 8.38
C ALA A 42 -0.02 -0.01 9.13
N LEU A 43 -0.07 1.15 8.48
CA LEU A 43 0.34 2.42 9.08
C LEU A 43 -0.52 2.80 10.29
N VAL A 44 -1.84 2.65 10.17
CA VAL A 44 -2.78 2.94 11.26
C VAL A 44 -2.60 1.95 12.41
N THR A 45 -2.42 0.65 12.12
CA THR A 45 -2.12 -0.38 13.13
C THR A 45 -0.85 -0.03 13.91
N ILE A 46 0.25 0.29 13.23
CA ILE A 46 1.52 0.67 13.87
C ILE A 46 1.33 1.89 14.77
N ALA A 47 0.71 2.95 14.24
CA ALA A 47 0.55 4.21 14.97
C ALA A 47 -0.31 4.05 16.23
N GLN A 48 -1.46 3.37 16.11
CA GLN A 48 -2.39 3.17 17.22
C GLN A 48 -1.84 2.18 18.25
N ALA A 49 -1.15 1.12 17.82
CA ALA A 49 -0.49 0.19 18.73
C ALA A 49 0.62 0.87 19.54
N ASN A 50 1.46 1.70 18.89
CA ASN A 50 2.49 2.45 19.59
C ASN A 50 1.88 3.44 20.59
N ALA A 51 0.83 4.17 20.21
CA ALA A 51 0.11 5.06 21.15
C ALA A 51 -0.48 4.29 22.33
N LYS A 52 -1.14 3.15 22.07
CA LYS A 52 -1.67 2.27 23.12
C LYS A 52 -0.58 1.84 24.10
N CYS A 53 0.57 1.41 23.60
CA CYS A 53 1.69 1.00 24.45
C CYS A 53 2.26 2.17 25.27
N LEU A 54 2.46 3.34 24.67
CA LEU A 54 2.92 4.54 25.37
C LEU A 54 1.98 4.95 26.51
N ILE A 55 0.67 4.79 26.33
CA ILE A 55 -0.35 5.06 27.35
C ILE A 55 -0.29 3.98 28.44
N GLN A 56 -0.29 2.70 28.05
CA GLN A 56 -0.36 1.57 28.97
C GLN A 56 0.84 1.48 29.90
N THR A 57 2.05 1.81 29.42
CA THR A 57 3.28 1.80 30.24
C THR A 57 3.46 3.09 31.03
N GLY A 58 2.57 4.08 30.87
CA GLY A 58 2.71 5.41 31.48
C GLY A 58 3.88 6.24 30.93
N THR A 59 4.48 5.82 29.81
CA THR A 59 5.55 6.60 29.15
C THR A 59 5.04 7.93 28.60
N MET A 60 3.76 8.00 28.20
CA MET A 60 3.15 9.21 27.68
C MET A 60 1.66 9.30 28.05
N GLY A 61 1.17 10.51 28.30
CA GLY A 61 -0.27 10.74 28.52
C GLY A 61 -1.10 10.46 27.27
N ALA A 62 -2.39 10.12 27.45
CA ALA A 62 -3.28 9.73 26.36
C ALA A 62 -3.37 10.76 25.22
N GLU A 63 -3.58 12.03 25.56
CA GLU A 63 -3.66 13.10 24.56
C GLU A 63 -2.37 13.22 23.74
N GLN A 64 -1.22 13.19 24.42
CA GLN A 64 0.08 13.34 23.77
C GLN A 64 0.42 12.12 22.90
N ALA A 65 0.13 10.89 23.37
CA ALA A 65 0.34 9.67 22.60
C ALA A 65 -0.53 9.61 21.34
N LEU A 66 -1.80 9.99 21.45
CA LEU A 66 -2.72 10.06 20.31
C LEU A 66 -2.33 11.18 19.33
N SER A 67 -1.89 12.33 19.84
CA SER A 67 -1.34 13.42 19.02
C SER A 67 -0.11 12.97 18.24
N LEU A 68 0.80 12.23 18.87
CA LEU A 68 1.98 11.66 18.22
C LEU A 68 1.60 10.67 17.11
N ALA A 69 0.67 9.75 17.37
CA ALA A 69 0.17 8.83 16.36
C ALA A 69 -0.46 9.55 15.17
N ASN A 70 -1.28 10.58 15.43
CA ASN A 70 -1.90 11.37 14.36
C ASN A 70 -0.88 12.12 13.52
N ARG A 71 0.13 12.74 14.16
CA ARG A 71 1.22 13.42 13.44
C ARG A 71 2.03 12.46 12.57
N PHE A 72 2.29 11.25 13.05
CA PHE A 72 2.92 10.21 12.24
C PHE A 72 2.07 9.89 11.00
N LEU A 73 0.76 9.71 11.17
CA LEU A 73 -0.15 9.40 10.08
C LEU A 73 -0.31 10.57 9.09
N ASP A 74 -0.28 11.82 9.57
CA ASP A 74 -0.26 13.02 8.72
C ASP A 74 1.00 13.04 7.85
N ALA A 75 2.17 12.78 8.44
CA ALA A 75 3.44 12.71 7.72
C ALA A 75 3.48 11.57 6.68
N LYS A 76 2.64 10.53 6.86
CA LYS A 76 2.47 9.43 5.90
C LYS A 76 1.34 9.66 4.91
N GLN A 77 0.70 10.83 4.94
CA GLN A 77 -0.40 11.24 4.07
C GLN A 77 -1.64 10.34 4.19
N VAL A 78 -1.88 9.77 5.37
CA VAL A 78 -3.10 9.01 5.66
C VAL A 78 -4.16 9.98 6.17
N SER A 79 -5.26 10.15 5.43
CA SER A 79 -6.32 11.10 5.78
C SER A 79 -7.10 10.69 7.04
N PRO A 80 -7.78 11.63 7.74
CA PRO A 80 -8.64 11.31 8.87
C PRO A 80 -9.75 10.28 8.55
N ASP A 81 -10.31 10.31 7.35
CA ASP A 81 -11.36 9.38 6.93
C ASP A 81 -10.82 7.96 6.70
N GLU A 82 -9.63 7.84 6.15
CA GLU A 82 -8.93 6.55 6.04
C GLU A 82 -8.61 5.97 7.43
N ARG A 83 -8.12 6.79 8.36
CA ARG A 83 -7.88 6.38 9.75
C ARG A 83 -9.16 5.87 10.40
N ARG A 84 -10.25 6.63 10.24
CA ARG A 84 -11.58 6.25 10.78
C ARG A 84 -12.05 4.93 10.17
N THR A 85 -11.88 4.76 8.86
CA THR A 85 -12.27 3.55 8.14
C THR A 85 -11.53 2.33 8.69
N VAL A 86 -10.21 2.43 8.85
CA VAL A 86 -9.40 1.34 9.42
C VAL A 86 -9.73 1.08 10.89
N ASN A 87 -9.79 2.13 11.72
CA ASN A 87 -10.06 2.00 13.15
C ASN A 87 -11.41 1.33 13.44
N ASN A 88 -12.40 1.53 12.56
CA ASN A 88 -13.73 0.96 12.68
C ASN A 88 -13.88 -0.39 11.95
N SER A 89 -12.82 -0.88 11.30
CA SER A 89 -12.87 -2.15 10.57
C SER A 89 -12.91 -3.35 11.55
N PRO A 90 -13.69 -4.40 11.25
CA PRO A 90 -13.67 -5.62 12.04
C PRO A 90 -12.26 -6.23 12.11
N GLY A 91 -11.83 -6.65 13.31
CA GLY A 91 -10.52 -7.27 13.53
C GLY A 91 -9.35 -6.28 13.69
N PHE A 92 -9.59 -4.96 13.64
CA PHE A 92 -8.51 -3.99 13.83
C PHE A 92 -7.82 -4.10 15.20
N GLU A 93 -8.58 -4.40 16.26
CA GLU A 93 -8.00 -4.63 17.60
C GLU A 93 -7.07 -5.84 17.64
N ASP A 94 -7.42 -6.92 16.92
CA ASP A 94 -6.59 -8.11 16.79
C ASP A 94 -5.31 -7.80 16.02
N LEU A 95 -5.40 -7.02 14.93
CA LEU A 95 -4.21 -6.55 14.19
C LEU A 95 -3.24 -5.76 15.08
N MET A 96 -3.76 -4.88 15.94
CA MET A 96 -2.91 -4.17 16.91
C MET A 96 -2.27 -5.12 17.90
N LYS A 97 -3.04 -6.07 18.44
CA LYS A 97 -2.54 -7.06 19.40
C LYS A 97 -1.44 -7.93 18.77
N ASP A 98 -1.64 -8.39 17.55
CA ASP A 98 -0.68 -9.19 16.80
C ASP A 98 0.60 -8.40 16.51
N TYR A 99 0.48 -7.13 16.10
CA TYR A 99 1.63 -6.25 15.94
C TYR A 99 2.40 -6.09 17.26
N ILE A 100 1.72 -5.79 18.37
CA ILE A 100 2.36 -5.63 19.69
C ILE A 100 3.08 -6.92 20.10
N ASN A 101 2.43 -8.07 19.93
CA ASN A 101 3.03 -9.37 20.24
C ASN A 101 4.24 -9.67 19.37
N SER A 102 4.18 -9.35 18.07
CA SER A 102 5.30 -9.53 17.14
C SER A 102 6.53 -8.67 17.52
N LYS A 103 6.32 -7.57 18.24
CA LYS A 103 7.38 -6.71 18.77
C LYS A 103 7.88 -7.11 20.15
N GLY A 104 7.35 -8.18 20.75
CA GLY A 104 7.73 -8.60 22.11
C GLY A 104 7.02 -7.80 23.21
N GLY A 105 5.85 -7.26 22.93
CA GLY A 105 5.01 -6.54 23.90
C GLY A 105 5.29 -5.04 24.01
N CYS A 106 4.44 -4.35 24.77
CA CYS A 106 4.51 -2.89 24.90
C CYS A 106 5.81 -2.39 25.54
N GLU A 107 6.35 -3.11 26.53
CA GLU A 107 7.65 -2.79 27.15
C GLU A 107 8.80 -2.75 26.15
N THR A 108 8.73 -3.54 25.09
CA THR A 108 9.75 -3.53 24.03
C THR A 108 9.53 -2.34 23.09
N ILE A 109 8.29 -2.06 22.70
CA ILE A 109 7.94 -0.94 21.81
C ILE A 109 8.35 0.41 22.41
N VAL A 110 8.10 0.63 23.71
CA VAL A 110 8.32 1.96 24.30
C VAL A 110 9.79 2.32 24.49
N LYS A 111 10.71 1.34 24.41
CA LYS A 111 12.16 1.61 24.40
C LYS A 111 12.61 2.41 23.19
N ASP A 112 11.88 2.35 22.07
CA ASP A 112 12.18 3.15 20.88
C ASP A 112 11.83 4.65 21.07
N PHE A 113 11.20 5.01 22.18
CA PHE A 113 10.75 6.38 22.50
C PHE A 113 11.49 7.00 23.71
N GLN A 114 12.50 6.31 24.24
CA GLN A 114 13.32 6.73 25.39
C GLN A 114 14.77 6.98 24.93
#